data_AF-A0A7C7Y509-F1
#
_entry.id   AF-A0A7C7Y509-F1
#
_cell.length_a   1.000
_cell.length_b   1.000
_cell.length_c   1.000
_cell.angle_alpha   90.00
_cell.angle_beta   90.00
_cell.angle_gamma   90.00
#
_symmetry.space_group_name_H-M   'P 1'
#
loop_
_entity.id
_entity.type
_entity.pdbx_description
1 polymer ?
#
loop_
_entity_poly.entity_id
_entity_poly.type
_entity_poly.pdbx_seq_one_letter_code
_entity_poly.pdbx_strand_id
1 'polypeptide(L)'
;MKQEYDDNAQYGIGLMIVFMACILVAAVSSAVIIQAVEKLAQQTQHTAHDANKEAATRMIILNAWVEDSYDDYLFMIEYQSMGKEVNPADVDWILSCTDNGNFYYRSGSLNSWISGPGSIWEVGQQPTSVSTLESGKRYFFGIDGGTNANPSDAHCGPDWIESRGITATFMINMPDGGVTTQILQVRDLSIGASVT
;
A
#
# COMPACT_ATOMS: atom_id res chain seq x y z
N MET A 1 -4.00 65.34 61.30
CA MET A 1 -3.32 65.32 60.00
C MET A 1 -4.30 64.70 59.00
N LYS A 2 -4.72 65.44 57.97
CA LYS A 2 -5.55 64.88 56.89
C LYS A 2 -4.59 64.14 55.94
N GLN A 3 -4.80 62.84 55.76
CA GLN A 3 -4.06 62.08 54.75
C GLN A 3 -4.60 62.48 53.38
N GLU A 4 -3.77 63.15 52.58
CA GLU A 4 -4.00 63.34 51.16
C GLU A 4 -3.71 62.01 50.46
N TYR A 5 -4.71 61.47 49.75
CA TYR A 5 -4.51 60.28 48.92
C TYR A 5 -3.74 60.71 47.66
N ASP A 6 -2.59 60.08 47.41
CA ASP A 6 -1.83 60.31 46.18
C ASP A 6 -2.41 59.45 45.07
N ASP A 7 -3.24 60.07 44.22
CA ASP A 7 -3.87 59.41 43.07
C ASP A 7 -2.83 58.75 42.15
N ASN A 8 -1.61 59.30 42.04
CA ASN A 8 -0.53 58.72 41.23
C ASN A 8 -0.02 57.39 41.81
N ALA A 9 0.08 57.30 43.14
CA ALA A 9 0.44 56.05 43.82
C ALA A 9 -0.67 54.99 43.63
N GLN A 10 -1.94 55.40 43.59
CA GLN A 10 -3.06 54.51 43.33
C GLN A 10 -3.07 53.98 41.88
N TYR A 11 -2.74 54.82 40.88
CA TYR A 11 -2.56 54.39 39.49
C TYR A 11 -1.39 53.41 39.33
N GLY A 12 -0.28 53.61 40.05
CA GLY A 12 0.89 52.72 40.01
C GLY A 12 0.58 51.30 40.43
N ILE A 13 -0.25 51.12 41.47
CA ILE A 13 -0.67 49.78 41.94
C ILE A 13 -1.54 49.09 40.87
N GLY A 14 -2.46 49.83 40.23
CA GLY A 14 -3.27 49.29 39.13
C GLY A 14 -2.41 48.84 37.93
N LEU A 15 -1.36 49.59 37.62
CA LEU A 15 -0.45 49.29 36.51
C LEU A 15 0.40 48.04 36.79
N MET A 16 0.85 47.85 38.03
CA MET A 16 1.55 46.62 38.45
C MET A 16 0.67 45.38 38.34
N ILE A 17 -0.62 45.47 38.69
CA ILE A 17 -1.56 44.35 38.58
C ILE A 17 -1.74 43.93 37.12
N VAL A 18 -1.95 44.89 36.22
CA VAL A 18 -2.08 44.60 34.77
C VAL A 18 -0.79 44.02 34.22
N PHE A 19 0.37 44.54 34.63
CA PHE A 19 1.67 44.02 34.22
C PHE A 19 1.84 42.54 34.60
N MET A 20 1.52 42.17 35.84
CA MET A 20 1.57 40.78 36.28
C MET A 20 0.57 39.89 35.52
N ALA A 21 -0.65 40.38 35.28
CA ALA A 21 -1.65 39.63 34.51
C ALA A 21 -1.17 39.36 33.07
N CYS A 22 -0.56 40.35 32.41
CA CYS A 22 0.01 40.19 31.08
C CYS A 22 1.13 39.14 31.05
N ILE A 23 1.99 39.10 32.07
CA ILE A 23 3.05 38.08 32.17
C ILE A 23 2.45 36.68 32.27
N LEU A 24 1.41 36.48 33.09
CA LEU A 24 0.76 35.18 33.23
C LEU A 24 0.06 34.74 31.94
N VAL A 25 -0.65 35.64 31.27
CA VAL A 25 -1.28 35.35 29.96
C VAL A 25 -0.22 35.02 28.91
N ALA A 26 0.90 35.76 28.88
CA ALA A 26 2.01 35.49 27.97
C ALA A 26 2.64 34.11 28.23
N ALA A 27 2.81 33.72 29.49
CA ALA A 27 3.35 32.42 29.88
C ALA A 27 2.43 31.26 29.44
N VAL A 28 1.13 31.36 29.73
CA VAL A 28 0.15 30.33 29.35
C VAL A 28 0.01 30.25 27.83
N SER A 29 -0.03 31.38 27.14
CA SER A 29 -0.08 31.43 25.68
C SER A 29 1.15 30.77 25.06
N SER A 30 2.36 31.06 25.57
CA SER A 30 3.60 30.44 25.10
C SER A 30 3.59 28.92 25.27
N ALA A 31 3.12 28.42 26.40
CA ALA A 31 3.02 26.98 26.65
C ALA A 31 2.08 26.29 25.64
N VAL A 32 0.92 26.89 25.33
CA VAL A 32 -0.02 26.35 24.34
C VAL A 32 0.56 26.41 22.92
N ILE A 33 1.25 27.49 22.56
CA ILE A 33 1.92 27.62 21.26
C ILE A 33 2.99 26.53 21.11
N ILE A 34 3.83 26.31 22.13
CA ILE A 34 4.86 25.28 22.11
C ILE A 34 4.24 23.90 21.93
N GLN A 35 3.20 23.56 22.70
CA GLN A 35 2.51 22.27 22.57
C GLN A 35 1.90 22.07 21.17
N ALA A 36 1.34 23.13 20.58
CA ALA A 36 0.83 23.07 19.22
C ALA A 36 1.96 22.82 18.21
N VAL A 37 3.10 23.49 18.36
CA VAL A 37 4.28 23.29 17.50
C VAL A 37 4.85 21.88 17.66
N GLU A 38 4.99 21.37 18.88
CA GLU A 38 5.47 20.00 19.15
C GLU A 38 4.55 18.97 18.52
N LYS A 39 3.24 19.12 18.69
CA LYS A 39 2.26 18.22 18.09
C LYS A 39 2.33 18.27 16.56
N LEU A 40 2.40 19.47 15.97
CA LEU A 40 2.54 19.64 14.52
C LEU A 40 3.84 19.01 14.00
N ALA A 41 4.95 19.17 14.72
CA ALA A 41 6.22 18.58 14.36
C ALA A 41 6.19 17.05 14.41
N GLN A 42 5.62 16.47 15.48
CA GLN A 42 5.44 15.02 15.60
C GLN A 42 4.52 14.47 14.52
N GLN A 43 3.40 15.14 14.24
CA GLN A 43 2.51 14.76 13.15
C GLN A 43 3.23 14.82 11.80
N THR A 44 4.04 15.85 11.55
CA THR A 44 4.84 15.96 10.32
C THR A 44 5.85 14.82 10.21
N GLN A 45 6.52 14.44 11.31
CA GLN A 45 7.46 13.32 11.31
C GLN A 45 6.75 11.99 11.07
N HIS A 46 5.59 11.76 11.69
CA HIS A 46 4.77 10.58 11.45
C HIS A 46 4.29 10.51 9.99
N THR A 47 3.72 11.60 9.45
CA THR A 47 3.29 11.66 8.05
C THR A 47 4.46 11.44 7.08
N ALA A 48 5.63 12.03 7.36
CA ALA A 48 6.81 11.79 6.53
C ALA A 48 7.29 10.32 6.63
N HIS A 49 7.23 9.71 7.81
CA HIS A 49 7.55 8.30 7.98
C HIS A 49 6.58 7.40 7.21
N ASP A 50 5.28 7.64 7.32
CA ASP A 50 4.24 6.87 6.65
C ASP A 50 4.36 7.01 5.11
N ALA A 51 4.57 8.22 4.60
CA ALA A 51 4.77 8.46 3.17
C ALA A 51 6.02 7.76 2.63
N ASN A 52 7.13 7.76 3.39
CA ASN A 52 8.34 7.04 3.00
C ASN A 52 8.11 5.52 3.04
N LYS A 53 7.38 5.01 4.03
CA LYS A 53 7.05 3.60 4.16
C LYS A 53 6.19 3.13 2.98
N GLU A 54 5.16 3.90 2.61
CA GLU A 54 4.30 3.60 1.45
C GLU A 54 5.09 3.66 0.13
N ALA A 55 5.96 4.67 -0.04
CA ALA A 55 6.76 4.82 -1.25
C ALA A 55 7.84 3.75 -1.42
N ALA A 56 8.41 3.28 -0.32
CA ALA A 56 9.50 2.32 -0.35
C ALA A 56 9.03 0.86 -0.26
N THR A 57 7.79 0.61 0.18
CA THR A 57 7.19 -0.72 0.26
C THR A 57 6.36 -0.96 -1.00
N ARG A 58 6.91 -1.72 -1.95
CA ARG A 58 6.23 -2.05 -3.22
C ARG A 58 6.60 -3.44 -3.72
N MET A 59 5.69 -4.04 -4.47
CA MET A 59 5.98 -5.24 -5.26
C MET A 59 6.23 -4.88 -6.71
N ILE A 60 7.31 -5.40 -7.27
CA ILE A 60 7.61 -5.23 -8.69
C ILE A 60 7.25 -6.53 -9.38
N ILE A 61 6.42 -6.45 -10.42
CA ILE A 61 6.17 -7.58 -11.29
C ILE A 61 7.28 -7.59 -12.35
N LEU A 62 8.06 -8.68 -12.38
CA LEU A 62 9.23 -8.81 -13.25
C LEU A 62 8.84 -9.40 -14.60
N ASN A 63 8.08 -10.50 -14.60
CA ASN A 63 7.61 -11.19 -15.78
C ASN A 63 6.38 -12.04 -15.45
N ALA A 64 5.61 -12.38 -16.48
CA ALA A 64 4.47 -13.29 -16.42
C ALA A 64 4.56 -14.30 -17.56
N TRP A 65 4.07 -15.52 -17.32
CA TRP A 65 4.03 -16.60 -18.30
C TRP A 65 2.67 -17.28 -18.30
N VAL A 66 2.35 -17.97 -19.40
CA VAL A 66 1.21 -18.88 -19.48
C VAL A 66 1.58 -20.18 -18.77
N GLU A 67 0.87 -20.54 -17.70
CA GLU A 67 1.11 -21.78 -16.95
C GLU A 67 0.33 -22.94 -17.57
N ASP A 68 -0.92 -22.70 -17.95
CA ASP A 68 -1.73 -23.62 -18.70
C ASP A 68 -2.36 -22.91 -19.91
N SER A 69 -2.77 -23.67 -20.93
CA SER A 69 -3.35 -23.09 -22.13
C SER A 69 -4.81 -22.67 -21.97
N TYR A 70 -5.30 -22.46 -20.74
CA TYR A 70 -6.70 -22.19 -20.43
C TYR A 70 -6.86 -20.88 -19.66
N ASP A 71 -6.65 -20.89 -18.34
CA ASP A 71 -6.88 -19.75 -17.45
C ASP A 71 -5.70 -19.37 -16.53
N ASP A 72 -4.63 -20.16 -16.50
CA ASP A 72 -3.55 -19.99 -15.52
C ASP A 72 -2.35 -19.16 -16.03
N TYR A 73 -1.86 -18.26 -15.17
CA TYR A 73 -0.64 -17.48 -15.39
C TYR A 73 0.38 -17.73 -14.28
N LEU A 74 1.66 -17.80 -14.61
CA LEU A 74 2.76 -17.79 -13.64
C LEU A 74 3.41 -16.40 -13.57
N PHE A 75 3.49 -15.81 -12.39
CA PHE A 75 4.15 -14.52 -12.17
C PHE A 75 5.47 -14.68 -11.42
N MET A 76 6.46 -13.87 -11.80
CA MET A 76 7.64 -13.60 -10.99
C MET A 76 7.55 -12.18 -10.45
N ILE A 77 7.60 -12.05 -9.13
CA ILE A 77 7.61 -10.76 -8.42
C ILE A 77 8.85 -10.58 -7.58
N GLU A 78 9.25 -9.33 -7.37
CA GLU A 78 10.27 -8.93 -6.42
C GLU A 78 9.61 -8.09 -5.33
N TYR A 79 9.81 -8.49 -4.06
CA TYR A 79 9.33 -7.73 -2.93
C TYR A 79 10.39 -6.73 -2.48
N GLN A 80 10.05 -5.44 -2.44
CA GLN A 80 10.93 -4.39 -1.95
C GLN A 80 10.27 -3.70 -0.75
N SER A 81 10.97 -3.66 0.39
CA SER A 81 10.55 -2.92 1.59
C SER A 81 11.73 -2.42 2.43
N MET A 82 11.53 -1.35 3.18
CA MET A 82 12.52 -0.79 4.12
C MET A 82 12.52 -1.50 5.48
N GLY A 83 12.62 -2.84 5.46
CA GLY A 83 12.87 -3.64 6.66
C GLY A 83 11.64 -4.17 7.40
N LYS A 84 10.46 -4.15 6.77
CA LYS A 84 9.31 -4.93 7.24
C LYS A 84 9.15 -6.15 6.33
N GLU A 85 8.97 -7.32 6.93
CA GLU A 85 8.51 -8.51 6.22
C GLU A 85 6.98 -8.51 6.22
N VAL A 86 6.38 -8.98 5.13
CA VAL A 86 4.92 -9.02 4.97
C VAL A 86 4.47 -10.46 4.82
N ASN A 87 3.35 -10.81 5.45
CA ASN A 87 2.74 -12.11 5.23
C ASN A 87 2.09 -12.11 3.83
N PRO A 88 2.32 -13.13 2.98
CA PRO A 88 1.61 -13.24 1.70
C PRO A 88 0.09 -13.18 1.81
N ALA A 89 -0.49 -13.54 2.96
CA ALA A 89 -1.93 -13.44 3.18
C ALA A 89 -2.45 -11.99 3.24
N ASP A 90 -1.59 -11.02 3.55
CA ASP A 90 -1.94 -9.60 3.67
C ASP A 90 -1.78 -8.85 2.34
N VAL A 91 -1.31 -9.52 1.29
CA VAL A 91 -1.10 -8.92 -0.02
C VAL A 91 -2.18 -9.39 -0.98
N ASP A 92 -2.93 -8.44 -1.50
CA ASP A 92 -4.06 -8.70 -2.39
C ASP A 92 -3.66 -8.52 -3.84
N TRP A 93 -4.29 -9.29 -4.72
CA TRP A 93 -4.17 -9.17 -6.16
C TRP A 93 -5.54 -9.09 -6.82
N ILE A 94 -5.60 -8.44 -7.97
CA ILE A 94 -6.80 -8.31 -8.79
C ILE A 94 -6.40 -8.50 -10.26
N LEU A 95 -6.99 -9.49 -10.90
CA LEU A 95 -6.97 -9.67 -12.36
C LEU A 95 -8.30 -9.15 -12.91
N SER A 96 -8.25 -8.34 -13.97
CA SER A 96 -9.45 -7.79 -14.58
C SER A 96 -9.34 -7.70 -16.10
N CYS A 97 -10.45 -7.80 -16.80
CA CYS A 97 -10.52 -7.61 -18.24
C CYS A 97 -11.91 -7.09 -18.64
N THR A 98 -11.97 -6.47 -19.81
CA THR A 98 -13.22 -5.96 -20.37
C THR A 98 -13.45 -6.59 -21.73
N ASP A 99 -14.59 -7.23 -21.92
CA ASP A 99 -15.03 -7.80 -23.20
C ASP A 99 -16.44 -7.32 -23.55
N ASN A 100 -16.63 -6.79 -24.76
CA ASN A 100 -17.93 -6.33 -25.26
C ASN A 100 -18.72 -5.40 -24.32
N GLY A 101 -18.03 -4.58 -23.53
CA GLY A 101 -18.64 -3.66 -22.55
C GLY A 101 -18.96 -4.28 -21.18
N ASN A 102 -18.71 -5.58 -20.99
CA ASN A 102 -18.78 -6.26 -19.70
C ASN A 102 -17.42 -6.25 -19.02
N PHE A 103 -17.41 -6.03 -17.70
CA PHE A 103 -16.21 -6.05 -16.87
C PHE A 103 -16.17 -7.34 -16.05
N TYR A 104 -15.06 -8.06 -16.16
CA TYR A 104 -14.80 -9.31 -15.46
C TYR A 104 -13.58 -9.11 -14.55
N TYR A 105 -13.64 -9.68 -13.36
CA TYR A 105 -12.51 -9.61 -12.42
C TYR A 105 -12.46 -10.82 -11.50
N ARG A 106 -11.24 -11.13 -11.08
CA ARG A 106 -10.92 -12.07 -10.01
C ARG A 106 -9.94 -11.42 -9.05
N SER A 107 -10.10 -11.70 -7.77
CA SER A 107 -9.25 -11.18 -6.72
C SER A 107 -8.98 -12.23 -5.66
N GLY A 108 -7.82 -12.14 -5.02
CA GLY A 108 -7.48 -12.98 -3.89
C GLY A 108 -6.26 -12.43 -3.17
N SER A 109 -5.80 -13.15 -2.14
CA SER A 109 -4.50 -12.88 -1.53
C SER A 109 -3.41 -13.76 -2.14
N LEU A 110 -2.14 -13.37 -1.96
CA LEU A 110 -0.99 -14.16 -2.39
C LEU A 110 -0.84 -15.52 -1.66
N ASN A 111 -1.65 -15.77 -0.64
CA ASN A 111 -1.70 -17.05 0.08
C ASN A 111 -2.94 -17.91 -0.24
N SER A 112 -3.91 -17.38 -1.00
CA SER A 112 -5.18 -18.05 -1.27
C SER A 112 -5.10 -18.89 -2.55
N TRP A 113 -4.98 -20.22 -2.45
CA TRP A 113 -4.88 -21.22 -3.55
C TRP A 113 -4.79 -20.59 -4.95
N ILE A 114 -3.56 -20.54 -5.42
CA ILE A 114 -3.19 -19.93 -6.68
C ILE A 114 -2.44 -21.00 -7.48
N SER A 115 -2.70 -21.11 -8.79
CA SER A 115 -2.35 -22.27 -9.62
C SER A 115 -0.88 -22.71 -9.54
N GLY A 116 -0.63 -23.98 -9.87
CA GLY A 116 0.70 -24.58 -9.87
C GLY A 116 1.05 -25.49 -8.68
N PRO A 117 2.35 -25.77 -8.43
CA PRO A 117 2.81 -26.81 -7.50
C PRO A 117 2.69 -26.43 -6.01
N GLY A 118 2.18 -25.24 -5.67
CA GLY A 118 1.97 -24.76 -4.31
C GLY A 118 1.63 -23.26 -4.26
N SER A 119 1.33 -22.74 -3.07
CA SER A 119 1.27 -21.28 -2.87
C SER A 119 2.65 -20.64 -3.08
N ILE A 120 2.71 -19.31 -3.10
CA ILE A 120 3.93 -18.51 -3.34
C ILE A 120 5.23 -19.13 -2.81
N TRP A 121 6.27 -19.18 -3.66
CA TRP A 121 7.58 -19.77 -3.32
C TRP A 121 8.75 -18.92 -3.79
N GLU A 122 9.91 -19.06 -3.14
CA GLU A 122 11.13 -18.30 -3.46
C GLU A 122 11.80 -18.82 -4.75
N VAL A 123 12.24 -17.90 -5.62
CA VAL A 123 12.97 -18.22 -6.84
C VAL A 123 14.30 -18.92 -6.51
N GLY A 124 14.53 -20.08 -7.11
CA GLY A 124 15.78 -20.84 -6.92
C GLY A 124 15.74 -21.88 -5.79
N GLN A 125 14.63 -21.96 -5.06
CA GLN A 125 14.35 -23.03 -4.10
C GLN A 125 13.34 -24.04 -4.70
N GLN A 126 13.23 -25.22 -4.08
CA GLN A 126 12.13 -26.13 -4.39
C GLN A 126 10.79 -25.48 -4.00
N PRO A 127 9.71 -25.65 -4.77
CA PRO A 127 8.41 -25.03 -4.46
C PRO A 127 7.95 -25.43 -3.06
N THR A 128 8.01 -24.47 -2.15
CA THR A 128 7.60 -24.61 -0.76
C THR A 128 6.97 -23.29 -0.34
N SER A 129 5.76 -23.37 0.20
CA SER A 129 5.00 -22.21 0.64
C SER A 129 5.80 -21.36 1.63
N VAL A 130 5.92 -20.07 1.34
CA VAL A 130 6.54 -19.11 2.26
C VAL A 130 5.48 -18.49 3.18
N SER A 131 5.83 -18.28 4.44
CA SER A 131 4.96 -17.61 5.43
C SER A 131 5.24 -16.11 5.54
N THR A 132 6.37 -15.65 5.00
CA THR A 132 6.85 -14.27 5.06
C THR A 132 7.56 -13.91 3.76
N LEU A 133 7.38 -12.66 3.33
CA LEU A 133 8.06 -12.06 2.20
C LEU A 133 9.19 -11.18 2.72
N GLU A 134 10.42 -11.57 2.38
CA GLU A 134 11.63 -10.87 2.77
C GLU A 134 12.04 -9.87 1.69
N SER A 135 12.44 -8.68 2.12
CA SER A 135 12.84 -7.60 1.21
C SER A 135 14.04 -7.99 0.36
N GLY A 136 13.96 -7.70 -0.94
CA GLY A 136 14.99 -8.00 -1.94
C GLY A 136 14.92 -9.41 -2.52
N LYS A 137 14.05 -10.28 -2.00
CA LYS A 137 13.83 -11.61 -2.56
C LYS A 137 12.81 -11.60 -3.69
N ARG A 138 12.93 -12.62 -4.54
CA ARG A 138 12.03 -12.86 -5.66
C ARG A 138 11.21 -14.10 -5.41
N TYR A 139 9.94 -14.03 -5.78
CA TYR A 139 8.98 -15.08 -5.56
C TYR A 139 8.23 -15.38 -6.84
N PHE A 140 7.86 -16.65 -6.99
CA PHE A 140 6.90 -17.10 -7.98
C PHE A 140 5.56 -17.35 -7.32
N PHE A 141 4.48 -17.06 -8.05
CA PHE A 141 3.14 -17.50 -7.72
C PHE A 141 2.34 -17.63 -9.03
N GLY A 142 1.51 -18.66 -9.17
CA GLY A 142 0.63 -18.79 -10.32
C GLY A 142 -0.76 -18.25 -10.00
N ILE A 143 -1.45 -17.50 -10.85
CA ILE A 143 -2.86 -17.17 -10.67
C ILE A 143 -3.73 -17.95 -11.63
N ASP A 144 -4.92 -18.30 -11.17
CA ASP A 144 -6.00 -18.83 -12.00
C ASP A 144 -6.90 -17.65 -12.42
N GLY A 145 -7.27 -17.61 -13.70
CA GLY A 145 -8.17 -16.67 -14.34
C GLY A 145 -9.62 -16.81 -13.88
N GLY A 146 -10.61 -16.49 -14.70
CA GLY A 146 -12.01 -16.55 -14.33
C GLY A 146 -12.54 -15.36 -13.54
N THR A 147 -13.61 -15.58 -12.78
CA THR A 147 -14.29 -14.52 -12.01
C THR A 147 -14.50 -14.91 -10.56
N ASN A 148 -14.68 -13.93 -9.67
CA ASN A 148 -15.03 -14.23 -8.27
C ASN A 148 -16.35 -15.01 -8.11
N ALA A 149 -17.29 -14.89 -9.06
CA ALA A 149 -18.54 -15.62 -9.02
C ALA A 149 -18.39 -17.07 -9.51
N ASN A 150 -17.56 -17.28 -10.54
CA ASN A 150 -17.26 -18.58 -11.13
C ASN A 150 -15.73 -18.66 -11.33
N PRO A 151 -15.01 -19.28 -10.39
CA PRO A 151 -13.55 -19.40 -10.47
C PRO A 151 -13.08 -20.26 -11.66
N SER A 152 -13.78 -21.35 -11.96
CA SER A 152 -13.39 -22.30 -13.03
C SER A 152 -13.76 -21.85 -14.45
N ASP A 153 -13.83 -20.55 -14.68
CA ASP A 153 -14.20 -19.98 -15.98
C ASP A 153 -12.96 -19.38 -16.64
N ALA A 154 -12.93 -19.31 -17.96
CA ALA A 154 -11.77 -18.80 -18.69
C ALA A 154 -11.65 -17.27 -18.69
N HIS A 155 -12.64 -16.51 -18.17
CA HIS A 155 -12.65 -15.04 -18.25
C HIS A 155 -11.32 -14.43 -17.76
N CYS A 156 -10.72 -13.55 -18.57
CA CYS A 156 -9.42 -12.91 -18.27
C CYS A 156 -8.21 -13.86 -18.19
N GLY A 157 -8.40 -15.17 -18.39
CA GLY A 157 -7.35 -16.18 -18.55
C GLY A 157 -6.69 -16.15 -19.94
N PRO A 158 -5.57 -16.86 -20.15
CA PRO A 158 -4.83 -16.85 -21.40
C PRO A 158 -5.68 -17.13 -22.65
N ASP A 159 -6.49 -18.19 -22.65
CA ASP A 159 -7.34 -18.57 -23.79
C ASP A 159 -8.37 -17.48 -24.13
N TRP A 160 -8.96 -16.88 -23.10
CA TRP A 160 -9.96 -15.81 -23.29
C TRP A 160 -9.35 -14.54 -23.88
N ILE A 161 -8.16 -14.16 -23.40
CA ILE A 161 -7.44 -12.98 -23.87
C ILE A 161 -6.97 -13.16 -25.32
N GLU A 162 -6.38 -14.31 -25.64
CA GLU A 162 -5.85 -14.61 -26.99
C GLU A 162 -6.98 -14.72 -28.02
N SER A 163 -8.02 -15.50 -27.73
CA SER A 163 -9.14 -15.75 -28.66
C SER A 163 -9.93 -14.49 -29.05
N ARG A 164 -9.91 -13.46 -28.18
CA ARG A 164 -10.62 -12.19 -28.38
C ARG A 164 -9.72 -11.02 -28.74
N GLY A 165 -8.39 -11.20 -28.67
CA GLY A 165 -7.43 -10.13 -28.92
C GLY A 165 -7.58 -8.94 -27.98
N ILE A 166 -8.04 -9.18 -26.74
CA ILE A 166 -8.17 -8.15 -25.70
C ILE A 166 -6.92 -8.14 -24.80
N THR A 167 -6.93 -7.34 -23.74
CA THR A 167 -5.86 -7.30 -22.73
C THR A 167 -6.45 -7.43 -21.35
N ALA A 168 -5.76 -8.10 -20.44
CA ALA A 168 -6.09 -8.09 -19.02
C ALA A 168 -5.27 -7.02 -18.29
N THR A 169 -5.74 -6.57 -17.13
CA THR A 169 -5.00 -5.72 -16.21
C THR A 169 -4.86 -6.47 -14.91
N PHE A 170 -3.61 -6.73 -14.52
CA PHE A 170 -3.26 -7.32 -13.25
C PHE A 170 -2.75 -6.24 -12.30
N MET A 171 -3.24 -6.28 -11.07
CA MET A 171 -2.92 -5.32 -10.03
C MET A 171 -2.54 -6.08 -8.77
N ILE A 172 -1.48 -5.64 -8.11
CA ILE A 172 -1.04 -6.15 -6.81
C ILE A 172 -1.01 -5.00 -5.81
N ASN A 173 -1.66 -5.22 -4.67
CA ASN A 173 -1.84 -4.24 -3.62
C ASN A 173 -1.12 -4.70 -2.35
N MET A 174 -0.17 -3.88 -1.90
CA MET A 174 0.64 -4.15 -0.72
C MET A 174 0.03 -3.51 0.52
N PRO A 175 0.02 -4.21 1.67
CA PRO A 175 -0.37 -3.62 2.94
C PRO A 175 0.66 -2.58 3.36
N ASP A 176 0.21 -1.36 3.70
CA ASP A 176 1.08 -0.21 3.99
C ASP A 176 2.07 0.13 2.86
N GLY A 177 1.73 -0.20 1.61
CA GLY A 177 2.59 -0.04 0.45
C GLY A 177 1.88 0.51 -0.77
N GLY A 178 2.63 0.62 -1.86
CA GLY A 178 2.09 1.03 -3.15
C GLY A 178 1.31 -0.07 -3.87
N VAL A 179 0.53 0.34 -4.85
CA VAL A 179 -0.11 -0.54 -5.83
C VAL A 179 0.76 -0.62 -7.07
N THR A 180 0.94 -1.83 -7.61
CA THR A 180 1.60 -2.04 -8.90
C THR A 180 0.64 -2.67 -9.88
N THR A 181 0.61 -2.13 -11.10
CA THR A 181 -0.30 -2.56 -12.15
C THR A 181 0.51 -2.96 -13.39
N GLN A 182 0.15 -4.08 -13.99
CA GLN A 182 0.67 -4.56 -15.26
C GLN A 182 -0.48 -4.89 -16.21
N ILE A 183 -0.36 -4.45 -17.46
CA ILE A 183 -1.26 -4.88 -18.53
C ILE A 183 -0.70 -6.20 -19.06
N LEU A 184 -1.57 -7.18 -19.25
CA LEU A 184 -1.24 -8.49 -19.77
C LEU A 184 -1.82 -8.64 -21.18
N GLN A 185 -0.93 -8.94 -22.12
CA GLN A 185 -1.25 -9.33 -23.47
C GLN A 185 -0.73 -10.74 -23.74
N VAL A 186 -1.64 -11.64 -24.06
CA VAL A 186 -1.33 -13.03 -24.45
C VAL A 186 -1.36 -13.13 -25.96
N ARG A 187 -0.28 -13.68 -26.54
CA ARG A 187 -0.14 -13.87 -27.99
C ARG A 187 0.13 -15.31 -28.40
N ASP A 188 0.52 -16.13 -27.43
CA ASP A 188 0.84 -17.54 -27.60
C ASP A 188 0.33 -18.26 -26.35
N LEU A 189 -0.39 -19.36 -26.57
CA LEU A 189 -0.96 -20.22 -25.53
C LEU A 189 -0.03 -21.39 -25.17
N SER A 190 1.15 -21.47 -25.78
CA SER A 190 2.13 -22.48 -25.41
C SER A 190 2.56 -22.31 -23.95
N ILE A 191 2.63 -23.42 -23.22
CA ILE A 191 3.03 -23.41 -21.81
C ILE A 191 4.44 -22.83 -21.69
N GLY A 192 4.59 -21.81 -20.84
CA GLY A 192 5.83 -21.05 -20.69
C GLY A 192 6.00 -19.90 -21.69
N ALA A 193 5.01 -19.63 -22.55
CA ALA A 193 5.00 -18.42 -23.37
C ALA A 193 4.99 -17.18 -22.46
N SER A 194 5.76 -16.16 -22.84
CA SER A 194 5.80 -14.89 -22.10
C SER A 194 4.52 -14.10 -22.34
N VAL A 195 3.95 -13.60 -21.25
CA VAL A 195 2.85 -12.62 -21.28
C VAL A 195 3.46 -11.24 -21.12
N THR A 196 3.12 -10.32 -22.03
CA THR A 196 3.73 -8.98 -22.10
C THR A 196 2.77 -7.90 -21.65
#